data_AF-A0A8H3BWY2-F1
#
_entry.id   AF-A0A8H3BWY2-F1
#
_cell.length_a   1.000
_cell.length_b   1.000
_cell.length_c   1.000
_cell.angle_alpha   90.00
_cell.angle_beta   90.00
_cell.angle_gamma   90.00
#
_symmetry.space_group_name_H-M   'P 1'
#
loop_
_entity.id
_entity.type
_entity.pdbx_description
1 polymer ?
#
loop_
_entity_poly.entity_id
_entity_poly.type
_entity_poly.pdbx_seq_one_letter_code
_entity_poly.pdbx_strand_id
1 'polypeptide(L)'
;MKNAKSYEMSLAHQNADIQKILAFSGAFEKLLDIVAAEGGVEGGVVVQDCLAVVDAMLRFNSSNQNYFRELSLPPRLPPLLLYPSPPPPPNAPAPQEFSLQFWDSQKLANAGMLVGIISLLTGSKTKAAEPSLRPLEAAGIFRCLVELALSSNAPIPLKTQALLALPSRPNLAVHITPYLPVPGSNGEEWDRLPEQEALGALVGVALDGEYGGILTPTEDDADVGLGKEELEFRWAAVSVFDNLVTNDQTARLALVASLTPPPPPPVRDPTQPMAPLDPLTPGQHLLGALVDFPTSGRIRRRAATKIQLACALLSALVRGSEKAKGVARMVVPGENKPPAPDADADSDDSPRLVSVLIGNVHLALRERGQNNHRPWDRVIVSLLMALSFWMWDSPPSVRDFFGEGGGLQVLMEPITQTIGMDVLVQGLCAFLLGVCYEFNREPGEITRATLYPILHSRIGTDVFISRMARVREDERFKAVGPDTPVIPAGLGLADEPQPEEDGEVVGGDVWLEWGFVEFWKGNAYMIQRAISVDPDAATSNTSMNEETTELIRSLKESIRTQAGEIESLTEQLGKLTKERDELKGAQAQVGEVEKIRKQLEEERAEHTAKIDQMRKEREEEVRLF
;
A
#
# COMPACT_ATOMS: atom_id res chain seq x y z
N MET A 1 35.92 3.18 -26.01
CA MET A 1 34.71 3.24 -25.16
C MET A 1 34.13 1.87 -24.80
N LYS A 2 33.90 0.92 -25.73
CA LYS A 2 33.35 -0.42 -25.38
C LYS A 2 34.17 -1.25 -24.36
N ASN A 3 35.52 -1.16 -24.38
CA ASN A 3 36.37 -1.95 -23.47
C ASN A 3 36.52 -1.34 -22.06
N ALA A 4 36.37 -0.01 -21.90
CA ALA A 4 36.34 0.62 -20.58
C ALA A 4 34.99 0.36 -19.88
N LYS A 5 33.89 0.36 -20.67
CA LYS A 5 32.52 0.08 -20.23
C LYS A 5 32.36 -1.28 -19.54
N SER A 6 32.86 -2.36 -20.14
CA SER A 6 32.74 -3.71 -19.55
C SER A 6 33.57 -3.86 -18.27
N TYR A 7 34.66 -3.12 -18.15
CA TYR A 7 35.57 -3.21 -17.00
C TYR A 7 35.03 -2.43 -15.79
N GLU A 8 34.54 -1.20 -15.99
CA GLU A 8 33.92 -0.39 -14.92
C GLU A 8 32.63 -1.02 -14.39
N MET A 9 31.80 -1.58 -15.27
CA MET A 9 30.55 -2.25 -14.88
C MET A 9 30.84 -3.55 -14.08
N SER A 10 31.91 -4.28 -14.42
CA SER A 10 32.39 -5.46 -13.69
C SER A 10 33.02 -5.11 -12.34
N LEU A 11 33.67 -3.94 -12.22
CA LEU A 11 34.33 -3.50 -10.98
C LEU A 11 33.35 -2.86 -9.98
N ALA A 12 32.35 -2.13 -10.48
CA ALA A 12 31.34 -1.46 -9.64
C ALA A 12 30.29 -2.43 -9.07
N HIS A 13 29.97 -3.53 -9.76
CA HIS A 13 28.90 -4.45 -9.32
C HIS A 13 29.18 -5.20 -8.01
N GLN A 14 30.43 -5.21 -7.51
CA GLN A 14 30.80 -6.02 -6.32
C GLN A 14 31.72 -5.31 -5.32
N ASN A 15 32.03 -4.03 -5.50
CA ASN A 15 32.94 -3.33 -4.61
C ASN A 15 32.40 -1.96 -4.17
N ALA A 16 31.95 -1.89 -2.92
CA ALA A 16 31.38 -0.69 -2.31
C ALA A 16 32.37 0.49 -2.28
N ASP A 17 33.68 0.25 -2.21
CA ASP A 17 34.69 1.31 -2.22
C ASP A 17 34.86 1.91 -3.62
N ILE A 18 34.82 1.08 -4.66
CA ILE A 18 34.85 1.55 -6.05
C ILE A 18 33.59 2.36 -6.36
N GLN A 19 32.42 1.88 -5.95
CA GLN A 19 31.16 2.62 -6.09
C GLN A 19 31.21 3.99 -5.43
N LYS A 20 31.81 4.09 -4.24
CA LYS A 20 32.00 5.37 -3.53
C LYS A 20 32.98 6.30 -4.25
N ILE A 21 34.13 5.78 -4.70
CA ILE A 21 35.11 6.57 -5.46
C ILE A 21 34.47 7.19 -6.71
N LEU A 22 33.69 6.39 -7.45
CA LEU A 22 32.96 6.87 -8.61
C LEU A 22 31.94 7.96 -8.23
N ALA A 23 31.16 7.74 -7.17
CA ALA A 23 30.19 8.72 -6.70
C ALA A 23 30.84 10.06 -6.34
N PHE A 24 31.94 10.03 -5.56
CA PHE A 24 32.67 11.25 -5.17
C PHE A 24 33.40 11.94 -6.33
N SER A 25 33.56 11.29 -7.48
CA SER A 25 34.13 11.89 -8.69
C SER A 25 33.11 12.68 -9.55
N GLY A 26 31.88 12.83 -9.04
CA GLY A 26 30.77 13.50 -9.74
C GLY A 26 30.22 12.67 -10.91
N ALA A 27 30.25 11.34 -10.79
CA ALA A 27 29.81 10.45 -11.86
C ALA A 27 28.28 10.49 -12.04
N PHE A 28 27.51 10.66 -10.96
CA PHE A 28 26.04 10.74 -11.04
C PHE A 28 25.59 11.91 -11.91
N GLU A 29 26.13 13.11 -11.68
CA GLU A 29 25.86 14.32 -12.43
C GLU A 29 26.14 14.11 -13.93
N LYS A 30 27.34 13.63 -14.25
CA LYS A 30 27.77 13.41 -15.64
C LYS A 30 26.90 12.39 -16.37
N LEU A 31 26.53 11.29 -15.70
CA LEU A 31 25.68 10.26 -16.30
C LEU A 31 24.26 10.80 -16.53
N LEU A 32 23.69 11.54 -15.57
CA LEU A 32 22.36 12.15 -15.73
C LEU A 32 22.36 13.30 -16.75
N ASP A 33 23.48 14.01 -16.94
CA ASP A 33 23.66 15.01 -18.00
C ASP A 33 23.61 14.34 -19.38
N ILE A 34 24.27 13.20 -19.55
CA ILE A 34 24.22 12.42 -20.80
C ILE A 34 22.79 11.94 -21.05
N VAL A 35 22.12 11.38 -20.03
CA VAL A 35 20.73 10.90 -20.18
C VAL A 35 19.78 12.05 -20.56
N ALA A 36 19.92 13.22 -19.94
CA ALA A 36 19.13 14.39 -20.30
C ALA A 36 19.40 14.88 -21.74
N ALA A 37 20.68 14.91 -22.16
CA ALA A 37 21.07 15.35 -23.50
C ALA A 37 20.55 14.41 -24.61
N GLU A 38 20.37 13.13 -24.30
CA GLU A 38 19.82 12.11 -25.20
C GLU A 38 18.28 12.05 -25.17
N GLY A 39 17.60 12.98 -24.49
CA GLY A 39 16.12 13.04 -24.45
C GLY A 39 15.48 12.22 -23.33
N GLY A 40 16.20 11.91 -22.26
CA GLY A 40 15.67 11.15 -21.13
C GLY A 40 15.40 9.70 -21.52
N VAL A 41 14.25 9.14 -21.12
CA VAL A 41 13.89 7.76 -21.44
C VAL A 41 13.72 7.49 -22.93
N GLU A 42 13.55 8.52 -23.76
CA GLU A 42 13.42 8.38 -25.23
C GLU A 42 14.76 8.13 -25.93
N GLY A 43 15.89 8.28 -25.23
CA GLY A 43 17.20 8.02 -25.80
C GLY A 43 17.45 6.53 -26.09
N GLY A 44 18.47 6.25 -26.90
CA GLY A 44 18.83 4.89 -27.28
C GLY A 44 19.57 4.11 -26.18
N VAL A 45 20.29 3.06 -26.60
CA VAL A 45 21.09 2.19 -25.72
C VAL A 45 22.11 2.95 -24.85
N VAL A 46 22.54 4.14 -25.28
CA VAL A 46 23.44 5.00 -24.47
C VAL A 46 22.79 5.40 -23.15
N VAL A 47 21.49 5.72 -23.15
CA VAL A 47 20.72 6.01 -21.93
C VAL A 47 20.65 4.79 -21.04
N GLN A 48 20.30 3.64 -21.62
CA GLN A 48 20.25 2.36 -20.90
C GLN A 48 21.57 2.04 -20.21
N ASP A 49 22.69 2.18 -20.91
CA ASP A 49 24.03 1.97 -20.36
C ASP A 49 24.33 2.93 -19.20
N CYS A 50 23.96 4.21 -19.32
CA CYS A 50 24.18 5.19 -18.27
C CYS A 50 23.35 4.86 -17.02
N LEU A 51 22.08 4.51 -17.19
CA LEU A 51 21.20 4.10 -16.09
C LEU A 51 21.70 2.81 -15.44
N ALA A 52 22.23 1.86 -16.21
CA ALA A 52 22.85 0.64 -15.68
C ALA A 52 24.02 0.95 -14.72
N VAL A 53 24.86 1.93 -15.07
CA VAL A 53 25.97 2.36 -14.20
C VAL A 53 25.45 3.05 -12.94
N VAL A 54 24.43 3.91 -13.06
CA VAL A 54 23.79 4.55 -11.89
C VAL A 54 23.18 3.51 -10.95
N ASP A 55 22.45 2.51 -11.48
CA ASP A 55 21.92 1.39 -10.70
C ASP A 55 23.04 0.65 -9.96
N ALA A 56 24.10 0.25 -10.67
CA ALA A 56 25.23 -0.48 -10.09
C ALA A 56 25.94 0.31 -8.98
N MET A 57 25.97 1.65 -9.07
CA MET A 57 26.55 2.51 -8.05
C MET A 57 25.67 2.65 -6.79
N LEU A 58 24.35 2.49 -6.92
CA LEU A 58 23.38 2.64 -5.82
C LEU A 58 23.00 1.30 -5.17
N ARG A 59 23.01 0.23 -5.96
CA ARG A 59 22.56 -1.09 -5.56
C ARG A 59 23.40 -1.64 -4.41
N PHE A 60 22.72 -2.01 -3.32
CA PHE A 60 23.32 -2.47 -2.06
C PHE A 60 24.32 -1.49 -1.42
N ASN A 61 24.26 -0.19 -1.76
CA ASN A 61 25.14 0.83 -1.21
C ASN A 61 24.36 1.98 -0.56
N SER A 62 24.03 1.81 0.73
CA SER A 62 23.28 2.81 1.50
C SER A 62 23.98 4.16 1.58
N SER A 63 25.32 4.19 1.57
CA SER A 63 26.10 5.43 1.57
C SER A 63 25.85 6.23 0.29
N ASN A 64 25.94 5.57 -0.87
CA ASN A 64 25.70 6.22 -2.15
C ASN A 64 24.22 6.62 -2.32
N GLN A 65 23.28 5.81 -1.82
CA GLN A 65 21.86 6.17 -1.82
C GLN A 65 21.59 7.42 -0.99
N ASN A 66 22.12 7.50 0.24
CA ASN A 66 21.98 8.69 1.09
C ASN A 66 22.65 9.90 0.45
N TYR A 67 23.87 9.73 -0.06
CA TYR A 67 24.59 10.79 -0.76
C TYR A 67 23.78 11.32 -1.96
N PHE A 68 23.23 10.44 -2.79
CA PHE A 68 22.38 10.84 -3.93
C PHE A 68 21.14 11.64 -3.50
N ARG A 69 20.47 11.23 -2.41
CA ARG A 69 19.29 11.94 -1.87
C ARG A 69 19.63 13.33 -1.34
N GLU A 70 20.82 13.50 -0.79
CA GLU A 70 21.29 14.77 -0.23
C GLU A 70 21.86 15.73 -1.28
N LEU A 71 22.24 15.22 -2.45
CA LEU A 71 22.62 16.06 -3.60
C LEU A 71 21.39 16.74 -4.21
N SER A 72 21.62 17.80 -4.99
CA SER A 72 20.59 18.47 -5.81
C SER A 72 20.22 17.67 -7.08
N LEU A 73 20.23 16.33 -6.99
CA LEU A 73 19.94 15.40 -8.08
C LEU A 73 18.50 14.93 -8.16
N PRO A 74 17.76 14.66 -7.05
CA PRO A 74 16.40 14.14 -7.12
C PRO A 74 15.43 14.92 -8.05
N PRO A 75 15.43 16.27 -8.07
CA PRO A 75 14.57 17.03 -8.98
C PRO A 75 14.83 16.80 -10.47
N ARG A 76 15.97 16.20 -10.82
CA ARG A 76 16.33 15.84 -12.19
C ARG A 76 15.67 14.53 -12.65
N LEU A 77 15.21 13.66 -11.76
CA LEU A 77 14.69 12.34 -12.14
C LEU A 77 13.32 12.40 -12.83
N PRO A 78 12.31 13.16 -12.36
CA PRO A 78 11.00 13.21 -13.04
C PRO A 78 11.07 13.71 -14.50
N PRO A 79 11.83 14.77 -14.84
CA PRO A 79 11.99 15.19 -16.24
C PRO A 79 12.55 14.12 -17.18
N LEU A 80 13.38 13.19 -16.67
CA LEU A 80 13.89 12.09 -17.49
C LEU A 80 12.78 11.09 -17.86
N LEU A 81 11.70 11.01 -17.07
CA LEU A 81 10.45 10.31 -17.40
C LEU A 81 9.46 11.17 -18.20
N LEU A 82 9.90 12.36 -18.67
CA LEU A 82 9.07 13.39 -19.31
C LEU A 82 7.99 13.98 -18.40
N TYR A 83 8.14 13.83 -17.08
CA TYR A 83 7.24 14.44 -16.10
C TYR A 83 7.63 15.90 -15.83
N PRO A 84 6.66 16.83 -15.71
CA PRO A 84 6.95 18.23 -15.42
C PRO A 84 7.70 18.42 -14.09
N SER A 85 8.67 19.33 -14.09
CA SER A 85 9.40 19.77 -12.90
C SER A 85 9.43 21.31 -12.90
N PRO A 86 8.82 21.99 -11.91
CA PRO A 86 8.19 21.44 -10.70
C PRO A 86 6.92 20.61 -10.99
N PRO A 87 6.53 19.69 -10.09
CA PRO A 87 5.30 18.91 -10.25
C PRO A 87 4.05 19.82 -10.26
N PRO A 88 2.95 19.39 -10.90
CA PRO A 88 1.67 20.08 -10.82
C PRO A 88 1.19 20.19 -9.37
N PRO A 89 0.37 21.22 -9.04
CA PRO A 89 -0.27 21.33 -7.74
C PRO A 89 -1.05 20.06 -7.35
N PRO A 90 -1.22 19.76 -6.04
CA PRO A 90 -1.93 18.56 -5.59
C PRO A 90 -3.36 18.41 -6.14
N ASN A 91 -4.04 19.53 -6.38
CA ASN A 91 -5.42 19.62 -6.89
C ASN A 91 -5.49 19.83 -8.41
N ALA A 92 -4.40 19.61 -9.14
CA ALA A 92 -4.37 19.68 -10.59
C ALA A 92 -3.75 18.39 -11.16
N PRO A 93 -4.30 17.81 -12.24
CA PRO A 93 -3.74 16.60 -12.85
C PRO A 93 -2.44 16.89 -13.60
N ALA A 94 -1.69 15.83 -13.91
CA ALA A 94 -0.58 15.92 -14.85
C ALA A 94 -1.03 16.34 -16.26
N PRO A 95 -0.14 16.99 -17.05
CA PRO A 95 -0.41 17.30 -18.45
C PRO A 95 -0.70 16.03 -19.27
N GLN A 96 -1.56 16.15 -20.28
CA GLN A 96 -1.93 15.03 -21.14
C GLN A 96 -0.73 14.45 -21.89
N GLU A 97 0.26 15.28 -22.22
CA GLU A 97 1.51 14.87 -22.89
C GLU A 97 2.32 13.88 -22.04
N PHE A 98 2.21 13.94 -20.72
CA PHE A 98 2.81 12.95 -19.83
C PHE A 98 1.95 11.69 -19.73
N SER A 99 0.62 11.83 -19.66
CA SER A 99 -0.29 10.69 -19.50
C SER A 99 -0.37 9.83 -20.76
N LEU A 100 -0.31 10.42 -21.95
CA LEU A 100 -0.44 9.70 -23.23
C LEU A 100 0.87 9.78 -24.01
N GLN A 101 1.74 8.81 -23.80
CA GLN A 101 3.04 8.71 -24.46
C GLN A 101 3.09 7.53 -25.44
N PHE A 102 3.94 7.64 -26.45
CA PHE A 102 4.34 6.48 -27.24
C PHE A 102 5.35 5.63 -26.46
N TRP A 103 5.20 4.30 -26.52
CA TRP A 103 6.03 3.31 -25.80
C TRP A 103 6.56 2.25 -26.75
N ASP A 104 7.85 2.34 -27.09
CA ASP A 104 8.59 1.25 -27.70
C ASP A 104 9.37 0.44 -26.65
N SER A 105 9.97 -0.68 -27.06
CA SER A 105 10.73 -1.56 -26.17
C SER A 105 11.95 -0.90 -25.52
N GLN A 106 12.60 0.05 -26.20
CA GLN A 106 13.80 0.72 -25.69
C GLN A 106 13.42 1.74 -24.61
N LYS A 107 12.40 2.57 -24.87
CA LYS A 107 11.84 3.52 -23.92
C LYS A 107 11.30 2.81 -22.68
N LEU A 108 10.60 1.70 -22.86
CA LEU A 108 10.13 0.87 -21.75
C LEU A 108 11.29 0.34 -20.90
N ALA A 109 12.36 -0.16 -21.53
CA ALA A 109 13.54 -0.62 -20.82
C ALA A 109 14.21 0.52 -20.03
N ASN A 110 14.42 1.68 -20.65
CA ASN A 110 15.01 2.85 -20.00
C ASN A 110 14.16 3.33 -18.81
N ALA A 111 12.84 3.46 -18.99
CA ALA A 111 11.92 3.88 -17.95
C ALA A 111 11.89 2.88 -16.79
N GLY A 112 11.89 1.58 -17.07
CA GLY A 112 11.99 0.54 -16.05
C GLY A 112 13.28 0.63 -15.23
N MET A 113 14.43 0.89 -15.87
CA MET A 113 15.69 1.10 -15.15
C MET A 113 15.65 2.35 -14.27
N LEU A 114 15.06 3.44 -14.78
CA LEU A 114 14.94 4.68 -14.04
C LEU A 114 13.99 4.55 -12.83
N VAL A 115 12.85 3.88 -12.98
CA VAL A 115 11.95 3.54 -11.85
C VAL A 115 12.64 2.58 -10.88
N GLY A 116 13.46 1.65 -11.37
CA GLY A 116 14.31 0.78 -10.54
C GLY A 116 15.32 1.57 -9.69
N ILE A 117 15.98 2.58 -10.27
CA ILE A 117 16.85 3.51 -9.53
C ILE A 117 16.05 4.28 -8.47
N ILE A 118 14.86 4.79 -8.82
CA ILE A 118 13.98 5.46 -7.85
C ILE A 118 13.63 4.50 -6.71
N SER A 119 13.34 3.23 -6.99
CA SER A 119 13.05 2.22 -5.97
C SER A 119 14.23 1.97 -5.02
N LEU A 120 15.47 1.92 -5.54
CA LEU A 120 16.69 1.86 -4.71
C LEU A 120 16.81 3.09 -3.79
N LEU A 121 16.39 4.26 -4.28
CA LEU A 121 16.38 5.51 -3.51
C LEU A 121 15.18 5.58 -2.54
N THR A 122 14.06 4.91 -2.77
CA THR A 122 12.99 4.85 -1.76
C THR A 122 13.41 4.00 -0.55
N GLY A 123 14.30 3.01 -0.73
CA GLY A 123 14.90 2.24 0.36
C GLY A 123 13.90 1.38 1.15
N SER A 124 14.27 0.98 2.37
CA SER A 124 13.42 0.16 3.24
C SER A 124 12.11 0.88 3.60
N LYS A 125 10.97 0.20 3.41
CA LYS A 125 9.60 0.67 3.72
C LYS A 125 9.30 0.78 5.23
N THR A 126 10.28 1.15 6.04
CA THR A 126 10.16 1.34 7.49
C THR A 126 9.95 2.81 7.84
N LYS A 127 9.17 3.09 8.89
CA LYS A 127 8.95 4.47 9.41
C LYS A 127 10.25 5.24 9.70
N ALA A 128 11.32 4.55 10.06
CA ALA A 128 12.63 5.15 10.31
C ALA A 128 13.26 5.80 9.06
N ALA A 129 12.85 5.41 7.85
CA ALA A 129 13.39 5.93 6.61
C ALA A 129 12.74 7.26 6.17
N GLU A 130 11.57 7.64 6.72
CA GLU A 130 10.78 8.79 6.25
C GLU A 130 11.55 10.12 6.15
N PRO A 131 12.39 10.53 7.12
CA PRO A 131 13.14 11.78 7.01
C PRO A 131 14.08 11.80 5.80
N SER A 132 14.65 10.65 5.43
CA SER A 132 15.56 10.52 4.29
C SER A 132 14.86 10.64 2.93
N LEU A 133 13.53 10.49 2.89
CA LEU A 133 12.73 10.52 1.66
C LEU A 133 12.20 11.92 1.32
N ARG A 134 12.28 12.88 2.24
CA ARG A 134 11.82 14.26 2.01
C ARG A 134 12.41 14.91 0.74
N PRO A 135 13.71 14.73 0.40
CA PRO A 135 14.23 15.27 -0.86
C PRO A 135 13.56 14.68 -2.10
N LEU A 136 13.19 13.39 -2.05
CA LEU A 136 12.48 12.72 -3.16
C LEU A 136 11.03 13.22 -3.28
N GLU A 137 10.37 13.40 -2.14
CA GLU A 137 9.02 13.96 -2.07
C GLU A 137 8.97 15.41 -2.58
N ALA A 138 9.88 16.26 -2.11
CA ALA A 138 10.00 17.65 -2.53
C ALA A 138 10.35 17.78 -4.02
N ALA A 139 11.06 16.80 -4.58
CA ALA A 139 11.35 16.71 -6.00
C ALA A 139 10.14 16.28 -6.86
N GLY A 140 9.00 15.92 -6.26
CA GLY A 140 7.82 15.47 -6.99
C GLY A 140 7.89 14.02 -7.49
N ILE A 141 8.89 13.24 -7.05
CA ILE A 141 9.11 11.87 -7.54
C ILE A 141 7.90 10.97 -7.25
N PHE A 142 7.36 11.02 -6.04
CA PHE A 142 6.23 10.16 -5.68
C PHE A 142 4.96 10.55 -6.44
N ARG A 143 4.74 11.84 -6.72
CA ARG A 143 3.64 12.27 -7.58
C ARG A 143 3.83 11.79 -9.02
N CYS A 144 5.05 11.86 -9.56
CA CYS A 144 5.38 11.30 -10.87
C CYS A 144 5.07 9.80 -10.96
N LEU A 145 5.42 9.01 -9.92
CA LEU A 145 5.12 7.57 -9.88
C LEU A 145 3.62 7.28 -9.80
N VAL A 146 2.87 8.05 -9.01
CA VAL A 146 1.40 7.92 -8.91
C VAL A 146 0.74 8.18 -10.28
N GLU A 147 1.13 9.25 -10.96
CA GLU A 147 0.59 9.58 -12.29
C GLU A 147 1.00 8.53 -13.34
N LEU A 148 2.27 8.11 -13.33
CA LEU A 148 2.74 7.05 -14.23
C LEU A 148 1.94 5.76 -14.04
N ALA A 149 1.69 5.36 -12.80
CA ALA A 149 0.97 4.13 -12.50
C ALA A 149 -0.55 4.20 -12.77
N LEU A 150 -1.21 5.29 -12.38
CA LEU A 150 -2.67 5.33 -12.27
C LEU A 150 -3.36 6.18 -13.34
N SER A 151 -2.66 7.10 -13.99
CA SER A 151 -3.26 8.01 -14.99
C SER A 151 -2.67 7.88 -16.39
N SER A 152 -1.47 7.32 -16.55
CA SER A 152 -0.83 7.22 -17.85
C SER A 152 -1.24 6.00 -18.68
N ASN A 153 -0.83 5.95 -19.95
CA ASN A 153 -0.90 4.78 -20.83
C ASN A 153 0.37 3.91 -20.80
N ALA A 154 1.21 4.04 -19.76
CA ALA A 154 2.40 3.22 -19.60
C ALA A 154 2.07 1.71 -19.56
N PRO A 155 2.94 0.83 -20.10
CA PRO A 155 2.74 -0.61 -20.01
C PRO A 155 2.63 -1.13 -18.56
N ILE A 156 1.80 -2.16 -18.35
CA ILE A 156 1.51 -2.76 -17.04
C ILE A 156 2.76 -3.07 -16.20
N PRO A 157 3.85 -3.66 -16.76
CA PRO A 157 5.05 -3.93 -15.96
C PRO A 157 5.67 -2.65 -15.37
N LEU A 158 5.68 -1.55 -16.12
CA LEU A 158 6.20 -0.27 -15.65
C LEU A 158 5.27 0.37 -14.61
N LYS A 159 3.95 0.29 -14.80
CA LYS A 159 2.97 0.75 -13.81
C LYS A 159 3.09 -0.02 -12.49
N THR A 160 3.28 -1.33 -12.57
CA THR A 160 3.53 -2.21 -11.42
C THR A 160 4.79 -1.80 -10.68
N GLN A 161 5.90 -1.61 -11.39
CA GLN A 161 7.16 -1.11 -10.80
C GLN A 161 6.98 0.27 -10.14
N ALA A 162 6.23 1.17 -10.78
CA ALA A 162 5.97 2.50 -10.25
C ALA A 162 5.18 2.48 -8.93
N LEU A 163 4.13 1.64 -8.84
CA LEU A 163 3.39 1.44 -7.59
C LEU A 163 4.29 0.85 -6.49
N LEU A 164 5.08 -0.17 -6.82
CA LEU A 164 5.94 -0.83 -5.83
C LEU A 164 7.10 0.07 -5.34
N ALA A 165 7.51 1.05 -6.14
CA ALA A 165 8.53 2.05 -5.81
C ALA A 165 8.03 3.19 -4.90
N LEU A 166 6.72 3.28 -4.64
CA LEU A 166 6.16 4.25 -3.70
C LEU A 166 6.62 4.00 -2.25
N PRO A 167 6.74 5.07 -1.43
CA PRO A 167 7.10 4.95 -0.02
C PRO A 167 5.97 4.31 0.80
N SER A 168 6.21 4.03 2.08
CA SER A 168 5.21 3.40 2.96
C SER A 168 3.98 4.27 3.25
N ARG A 169 4.11 5.59 3.10
CA ARG A 169 3.02 6.58 3.26
C ARG A 169 2.97 7.50 2.03
N PRO A 170 2.54 6.99 0.87
CA PRO A 170 2.45 7.83 -0.33
C PRO A 170 1.31 8.82 -0.16
N ASN A 171 1.49 10.06 -0.66
CA ASN A 171 0.41 11.03 -0.74
C ASN A 171 -0.54 10.65 -1.89
N LEU A 172 -1.63 9.97 -1.55
CA LEU A 172 -2.68 9.58 -2.50
C LEU A 172 -3.88 10.54 -2.51
N ALA A 173 -3.82 11.64 -1.73
CA ALA A 173 -4.84 12.71 -1.74
C ALA A 173 -4.73 13.66 -2.94
N VAL A 174 -3.84 13.32 -3.89
CA VAL A 174 -3.61 14.08 -5.11
C VAL A 174 -4.67 13.76 -6.17
N HIS A 175 -5.06 14.77 -6.93
CA HIS A 175 -6.03 14.64 -8.01
C HIS A 175 -5.37 14.24 -9.32
N ILE A 176 -5.88 13.18 -9.94
CA ILE A 176 -5.38 12.65 -11.21
C ILE A 176 -6.50 12.57 -12.24
N THR A 177 -6.14 12.48 -13.52
CA THR A 177 -7.09 12.25 -14.62
C THR A 177 -6.71 10.96 -15.33
N PRO A 178 -7.39 9.84 -15.06
CA PRO A 178 -7.15 8.61 -15.79
C PRO A 178 -7.71 8.67 -17.21
N TYR A 179 -7.17 7.80 -18.06
CA TYR A 179 -7.59 7.66 -19.45
C TYR A 179 -8.01 6.22 -19.71
N LEU A 180 -9.00 6.05 -20.58
CA LEU A 180 -9.50 4.75 -21.01
C LEU A 180 -9.26 4.59 -22.52
N PRO A 181 -8.67 3.48 -22.98
CA PRO A 181 -8.48 3.26 -24.40
C PRO A 181 -9.84 3.01 -25.06
N VAL A 182 -10.07 3.63 -26.22
CA VAL A 182 -11.30 3.42 -27.00
C VAL A 182 -11.23 2.06 -27.68
N PRO A 183 -12.19 1.13 -27.45
CA PRO A 183 -12.20 -0.18 -28.08
C PRO A 183 -12.17 -0.10 -29.61
N GLY A 184 -11.35 -0.95 -30.25
CA GLY A 184 -11.23 -1.00 -31.71
C GLY A 184 -10.38 0.11 -32.34
N SER A 185 -9.86 1.06 -31.55
CA SER A 185 -8.93 2.10 -32.02
C SER A 185 -7.47 1.64 -32.16
N ASN A 186 -7.16 0.38 -31.81
CA ASN A 186 -5.79 -0.14 -31.74
C ASN A 186 -4.83 0.71 -30.88
N GLY A 187 -5.35 1.40 -29.86
CA GLY A 187 -4.55 2.23 -28.94
C GLY A 187 -4.30 3.65 -29.43
N GLU A 188 -4.92 4.05 -30.55
CA GLU A 188 -4.79 5.40 -31.11
C GLU A 188 -5.69 6.42 -30.41
N GLU A 189 -6.85 6.00 -29.90
CA GLU A 189 -7.83 6.88 -29.27
C GLU A 189 -8.03 6.57 -27.79
N TRP A 190 -8.15 7.63 -26.97
CA TRP A 190 -8.26 7.56 -25.52
C TRP A 190 -9.34 8.51 -24.99
N ASP A 191 -10.29 7.97 -24.24
CA ASP A 191 -11.29 8.73 -23.52
C ASP A 191 -10.72 9.27 -22.21
N ARG A 192 -10.87 10.57 -22.00
CA ARG A 192 -10.49 11.23 -20.74
C ARG A 192 -11.59 10.99 -19.70
N LEU A 193 -11.24 10.33 -18.60
CA LEU A 193 -12.16 10.13 -17.48
C LEU A 193 -12.24 11.38 -16.58
N PRO A 194 -13.31 11.51 -15.77
CA PRO A 194 -13.39 12.56 -14.76
C PRO A 194 -12.20 12.55 -13.81
N GLU A 195 -11.81 13.73 -13.36
CA GLU A 195 -10.79 13.89 -12.33
C GLU A 195 -11.22 13.21 -11.03
N GLN A 196 -10.30 12.49 -10.39
CA GLN A 196 -10.54 11.83 -9.11
C GLN A 196 -9.29 11.80 -8.25
N GLU A 197 -9.47 11.56 -6.95
CA GLU A 197 -8.36 11.32 -6.01
C GLU A 197 -7.62 10.02 -6.37
N ALA A 198 -6.29 10.04 -6.31
CA ALA A 198 -5.45 8.89 -6.64
C ALA A 198 -5.75 7.66 -5.77
N LEU A 199 -6.20 7.85 -4.53
CA LEU A 199 -6.63 6.76 -3.66
C LEU A 199 -7.85 6.00 -4.23
N GLY A 200 -8.82 6.72 -4.80
CA GLY A 200 -9.97 6.11 -5.48
C GLY A 200 -9.56 5.32 -6.70
N ALA A 201 -8.67 5.88 -7.53
CA ALA A 201 -8.12 5.19 -8.69
C ALA A 201 -7.28 3.95 -8.30
N LEU A 202 -6.51 4.00 -7.21
CA LEU A 202 -5.75 2.86 -6.70
C LEU A 202 -6.67 1.70 -6.29
N VAL A 203 -7.76 2.00 -5.57
CA VAL A 203 -8.78 0.99 -5.21
C VAL A 203 -9.48 0.46 -6.47
N GLY A 204 -9.77 1.32 -7.45
CA GLY A 204 -10.31 0.92 -8.74
C GLY A 204 -9.38 -0.05 -9.49
N VAL A 205 -8.08 0.24 -9.57
CA VAL A 205 -7.08 -0.66 -10.16
C VAL A 205 -7.06 -2.00 -9.42
N ALA A 206 -7.05 -2.01 -8.09
CA ALA A 206 -7.08 -3.26 -7.32
C ALA A 206 -8.34 -4.10 -7.65
N LEU A 207 -9.52 -3.49 -7.68
CA LEU A 207 -10.80 -4.20 -7.81
C LEU A 207 -11.20 -4.54 -9.25
N ASP A 208 -10.96 -3.66 -10.20
CA ASP A 208 -11.43 -3.79 -11.58
C ASP A 208 -10.31 -4.17 -12.55
N GLY A 209 -9.05 -3.93 -12.18
CA GLY A 209 -7.89 -4.07 -13.05
C GLY A 209 -7.69 -2.84 -13.93
N GLU A 210 -6.71 -2.93 -14.83
CA GLU A 210 -6.43 -1.85 -15.77
C GLU A 210 -7.59 -1.73 -16.78
N TYR A 211 -8.09 -0.51 -16.98
CA TYR A 211 -9.16 -0.20 -17.94
C TYR A 211 -10.47 -1.00 -17.72
N GLY A 212 -10.69 -1.57 -16.54
CA GLY A 212 -11.86 -2.40 -16.25
C GLY A 212 -11.96 -3.67 -17.11
N GLY A 213 -10.87 -4.12 -17.74
CA GLY A 213 -10.86 -5.26 -18.65
C GLY A 213 -11.43 -4.97 -20.05
N ILE A 214 -11.62 -3.71 -20.42
CA ILE A 214 -12.21 -3.34 -21.73
C ILE A 214 -11.35 -3.77 -22.93
N LEU A 215 -10.04 -3.89 -22.75
CA LEU A 215 -9.11 -4.33 -23.80
C LEU A 215 -9.03 -5.86 -23.97
N THR A 216 -9.66 -6.66 -23.10
CA THR A 216 -9.63 -8.12 -23.28
C THR A 216 -10.65 -8.54 -24.34
N PRO A 217 -10.26 -9.30 -25.40
CA PRO A 217 -11.16 -9.70 -26.46
C PRO A 217 -12.38 -10.44 -25.91
N THR A 218 -13.57 -10.05 -26.35
CA THR A 218 -14.85 -10.69 -25.96
C THR A 218 -15.21 -11.89 -26.83
N GLU A 219 -14.34 -12.30 -27.75
CA GLU A 219 -14.62 -13.37 -28.71
C GLU A 219 -14.25 -14.74 -28.11
N ASP A 220 -15.29 -15.53 -27.83
CA ASP A 220 -15.33 -16.96 -27.50
C ASP A 220 -14.80 -17.44 -26.13
N ASP A 221 -15.67 -17.33 -25.12
CA ASP A 221 -16.08 -18.31 -24.07
C ASP A 221 -15.06 -19.23 -23.33
N ALA A 222 -13.76 -19.05 -23.53
CA ALA A 222 -12.75 -19.60 -22.63
C ALA A 222 -12.44 -18.59 -21.54
N ASP A 223 -12.14 -19.05 -20.33
CA ASP A 223 -11.40 -18.31 -19.31
C ASP A 223 -10.00 -17.94 -19.87
N VAL A 224 -9.92 -17.12 -20.94
CA VAL A 224 -8.70 -16.50 -21.43
C VAL A 224 -8.24 -15.60 -20.30
N GLY A 225 -7.26 -16.13 -19.58
CA GLY A 225 -7.03 -15.80 -18.19
C GLY A 225 -6.61 -14.36 -18.00
N LEU A 226 -7.07 -13.79 -16.89
CA LEU A 226 -6.44 -12.66 -16.24
C LEU A 226 -4.91 -12.91 -16.24
N GLY A 227 -4.18 -12.13 -17.04
CA GLY A 227 -2.76 -12.35 -17.27
C GLY A 227 -1.97 -12.19 -15.98
N LYS A 228 -0.81 -12.85 -15.89
CA LYS A 228 0.07 -12.73 -14.72
C LYS A 228 0.40 -11.26 -14.41
N GLU A 229 0.75 -10.48 -15.43
CA GLU A 229 1.11 -9.07 -15.29
C GLU A 229 -0.07 -8.22 -14.76
N GLU A 230 -1.29 -8.45 -15.26
CA GLU A 230 -2.48 -7.76 -14.76
C GLU A 230 -2.70 -8.09 -13.27
N LEU A 231 -2.56 -9.37 -12.89
CA LEU A 231 -2.72 -9.78 -11.51
C LEU A 231 -1.66 -9.18 -10.58
N GLU A 232 -0.41 -9.11 -11.04
CA GLU A 232 0.70 -8.47 -10.32
C GLU A 232 0.44 -6.97 -10.14
N PHE A 233 -0.07 -6.28 -11.16
CA PHE A 233 -0.41 -4.87 -11.06
C PHE A 233 -1.52 -4.59 -10.05
N ARG A 234 -2.59 -5.39 -10.10
CA ARG A 234 -3.69 -5.32 -9.13
C ARG A 234 -3.21 -5.59 -7.71
N TRP A 235 -2.32 -6.56 -7.54
CA TRP A 235 -1.74 -6.87 -6.24
C TRP A 235 -0.76 -5.78 -5.75
N ALA A 236 -0.02 -5.14 -6.65
CA ALA A 236 0.80 -3.98 -6.31
C ALA A 236 -0.08 -2.84 -5.75
N ALA A 237 -1.27 -2.62 -6.32
CA ALA A 237 -2.24 -1.67 -5.78
C ALA A 237 -2.72 -2.05 -4.37
N VAL A 238 -3.05 -3.33 -4.13
CA VAL A 238 -3.37 -3.84 -2.77
C VAL A 238 -2.20 -3.64 -1.81
N SER A 239 -0.96 -3.88 -2.26
CA SER A 239 0.24 -3.72 -1.44
C SER A 239 0.51 -2.26 -1.08
N VAL A 240 0.27 -1.31 -1.99
CA VAL A 240 0.36 0.13 -1.69
C VAL A 240 -0.72 0.53 -0.70
N PHE A 241 -1.96 0.04 -0.88
CA PHE A 241 -3.05 0.28 0.05
C PHE A 241 -2.75 -0.27 1.45
N ASP A 242 -2.27 -1.51 1.56
CA ASP A 242 -1.90 -2.13 2.84
C ASP A 242 -0.81 -1.34 3.56
N ASN A 243 0.22 -0.92 2.81
CA ASN A 243 1.28 -0.06 3.35
C ASN A 243 0.72 1.26 3.89
N LEU A 244 -0.17 1.93 3.15
CA LEU A 244 -0.81 3.16 3.61
C LEU A 244 -1.57 2.94 4.91
N VAL A 245 -2.51 1.99 4.95
CA VAL A 245 -3.39 1.81 6.13
C VAL A 245 -2.63 1.27 7.33
N THR A 246 -1.61 0.45 7.12
CA THR A 246 -0.74 -0.07 8.19
C THR A 246 0.12 1.02 8.80
N ASN A 247 0.52 2.02 8.02
CA ASN A 247 1.36 3.10 8.51
C ASN A 247 0.56 4.36 8.90
N ASP A 248 -0.65 4.57 8.43
CA ASP A 248 -1.50 5.73 8.73
C ASP A 248 -2.87 5.32 9.30
N GLN A 249 -2.99 5.40 10.62
CA GLN A 249 -4.22 5.04 11.33
C GLN A 249 -5.37 6.03 11.05
N THR A 250 -5.08 7.29 10.73
CA THR A 250 -6.09 8.28 10.40
C THR A 250 -6.69 7.97 9.04
N ALA A 251 -5.85 7.71 8.04
CA ALA A 251 -6.29 7.26 6.72
C ALA A 251 -7.08 5.94 6.81
N ARG A 252 -6.58 4.97 7.60
CA ARG A 252 -7.29 3.71 7.85
C ARG A 252 -8.71 3.93 8.38
N LEU A 253 -8.88 4.75 9.42
CA LEU A 253 -10.21 4.98 10.02
C LEU A 253 -11.14 5.76 9.08
N ALA A 254 -10.61 6.74 8.34
CA ALA A 254 -11.39 7.45 7.33
C ALA A 254 -11.88 6.52 6.21
N LEU A 255 -11.02 5.60 5.74
CA LEU A 255 -11.35 4.60 4.74
C LEU A 255 -12.43 3.63 5.23
N VAL A 256 -12.33 3.10 6.45
CA VAL A 256 -13.39 2.23 7.00
C VAL A 256 -14.70 3.00 7.18
N ALA A 257 -14.65 4.25 7.65
CA ALA A 257 -15.85 5.08 7.77
C ALA A 257 -16.49 5.38 6.39
N SER A 258 -15.69 5.42 5.33
CA SER A 258 -16.18 5.62 3.97
C SER A 258 -16.87 4.39 3.35
N LEU A 259 -16.90 3.23 4.04
CA LEU A 259 -17.73 2.09 3.64
C LEU A 259 -19.23 2.45 3.68
N THR A 260 -19.64 3.26 4.66
CA THR A 260 -21.00 3.80 4.73
C THR A 260 -21.12 5.06 3.88
N PRO A 261 -22.23 5.26 3.14
CA PRO A 261 -22.42 6.45 2.34
C PRO A 261 -22.43 7.72 3.23
N PRO A 262 -21.85 8.84 2.74
CA PRO A 262 -22.00 10.10 3.43
C PRO A 262 -23.49 10.49 3.50
N PRO A 263 -23.90 11.29 4.51
CA PRO A 263 -25.28 11.77 4.60
C PRO A 263 -25.67 12.46 3.28
N PRO A 264 -26.91 12.26 2.79
CA PRO A 264 -27.31 12.78 1.50
C PRO A 264 -27.12 14.31 1.45
N PRO A 265 -26.63 14.86 0.32
CA PRO A 265 -26.50 16.29 0.17
C PRO A 265 -27.88 16.96 0.35
N PRO A 266 -27.93 18.23 0.79
CA PRO A 266 -29.18 18.97 0.90
C PRO A 266 -29.96 18.94 -0.43
N VAL A 267 -31.29 18.90 -0.34
CA VAL A 267 -32.21 18.80 -1.49
C VAL A 267 -31.81 19.82 -2.57
N ARG A 268 -31.44 19.33 -3.75
CA ARG A 268 -31.03 20.17 -4.89
C ARG A 268 -32.19 21.07 -5.33
N ASP A 269 -31.85 22.29 -5.74
CA ASP A 269 -32.78 23.16 -6.46
C ASP A 269 -33.08 22.52 -7.83
N PRO A 270 -34.35 22.20 -8.15
CA PRO A 270 -34.73 21.54 -9.41
C PRO A 270 -34.46 22.38 -10.66
N THR A 271 -34.05 23.64 -10.51
CA THR A 271 -33.62 24.51 -11.62
C THR A 271 -32.15 24.32 -12.03
N GLN A 272 -31.35 23.59 -11.24
CA GLN A 272 -29.95 23.33 -11.57
C GLN A 272 -29.79 22.13 -12.51
N PRO A 273 -28.87 22.19 -13.50
CA PRO A 273 -28.59 21.05 -14.37
C PRO A 273 -28.13 19.85 -13.53
N MET A 274 -28.47 18.63 -13.99
CA MET A 274 -27.97 17.40 -13.37
C MET A 274 -26.44 17.41 -13.39
N ALA A 275 -25.81 17.62 -12.23
CA ALA A 275 -24.39 17.33 -12.10
C ALA A 275 -24.17 15.81 -12.20
N PRO A 276 -23.04 15.35 -12.77
CA PRO A 276 -22.64 13.94 -12.72
C PRO A 276 -22.77 13.38 -11.31
N LEU A 277 -23.12 12.09 -11.18
CA LEU A 277 -23.02 11.40 -9.90
C LEU A 277 -21.57 11.49 -9.42
N ASP A 278 -21.37 11.90 -8.17
CA ASP A 278 -20.04 11.90 -7.57
C ASP A 278 -19.44 10.48 -7.65
N PRO A 279 -18.14 10.34 -7.94
CA PRO A 279 -17.50 9.02 -7.96
C PRO A 279 -17.64 8.37 -6.58
N LEU A 280 -17.80 7.04 -6.57
CA LEU A 280 -17.85 6.27 -5.33
C LEU A 280 -16.60 6.55 -4.49
N THR A 281 -16.77 6.73 -3.19
CA THR A 281 -15.62 6.79 -2.29
C THR A 281 -14.86 5.47 -2.35
N PRO A 282 -13.55 5.45 -2.00
CA PRO A 282 -12.78 4.20 -1.99
C PRO A 282 -13.43 3.11 -1.13
N GLY A 283 -14.02 3.48 0.02
CA GLY A 283 -14.77 2.55 0.86
C GLY A 283 -16.07 2.06 0.21
N GLN A 284 -16.86 2.93 -0.40
CA GLN A 284 -18.08 2.49 -1.11
C GLN A 284 -17.78 1.54 -2.26
N HIS A 285 -16.70 1.78 -3.01
CA HIS A 285 -16.27 0.88 -4.07
C HIS A 285 -15.85 -0.49 -3.51
N LEU A 286 -15.07 -0.50 -2.42
CA LEU A 286 -14.72 -1.72 -1.71
C LEU A 286 -15.98 -2.46 -1.20
N LEU A 287 -16.92 -1.76 -0.59
CA LEU A 287 -18.15 -2.34 -0.06
C LEU A 287 -18.97 -2.98 -1.19
N GLY A 288 -19.15 -2.28 -2.31
CA GLY A 288 -19.82 -2.82 -3.49
C GLY A 288 -19.19 -4.14 -3.95
N ALA A 289 -17.86 -4.21 -4.03
CA ALA A 289 -17.16 -5.45 -4.43
C ALA A 289 -17.29 -6.62 -3.43
N LEU A 290 -17.53 -6.34 -2.15
CA LEU A 290 -17.77 -7.35 -1.11
C LEU A 290 -19.23 -7.85 -1.09
N VAL A 291 -20.16 -7.00 -1.47
CA VAL A 291 -21.62 -7.25 -1.37
C VAL A 291 -22.21 -7.74 -2.68
N ASP A 292 -21.69 -7.28 -3.83
CA ASP A 292 -22.10 -7.72 -5.16
C ASP A 292 -21.57 -9.13 -5.46
N PHE A 293 -22.20 -10.11 -4.81
CA PHE A 293 -21.81 -11.51 -4.88
C PHE A 293 -22.61 -12.24 -5.96
N PRO A 294 -21.95 -12.99 -6.87
CA PRO A 294 -22.65 -13.67 -7.95
C PRO A 294 -23.57 -14.76 -7.41
N THR A 295 -24.83 -14.75 -7.87
CA THR A 295 -25.85 -15.76 -7.53
C THR A 295 -25.95 -16.88 -8.57
N SER A 296 -25.20 -16.77 -9.67
CA SER A 296 -25.09 -17.79 -10.71
C SER A 296 -24.03 -18.83 -10.36
N GLY A 297 -24.35 -20.12 -10.52
CA GLY A 297 -23.44 -21.23 -10.16
C GLY A 297 -22.07 -21.24 -10.87
N ARG A 298 -21.90 -20.47 -11.95
CA ARG A 298 -20.59 -20.20 -12.56
C ARG A 298 -20.12 -18.78 -12.22
N ILE A 299 -18.97 -18.67 -11.55
CA ILE A 299 -18.21 -17.44 -11.34
C ILE A 299 -16.99 -17.41 -12.28
N ARG A 300 -16.81 -16.31 -13.01
CA ARG A 300 -15.66 -16.09 -13.91
C ARG A 300 -14.40 -15.72 -13.14
N ARG A 301 -13.21 -15.99 -13.70
CA ARG A 301 -11.92 -15.67 -13.07
C ARG A 301 -11.78 -14.19 -12.65
N ARG A 302 -12.18 -13.23 -13.49
CA ARG A 302 -12.11 -11.79 -13.16
C ARG A 302 -13.01 -11.42 -11.97
N ALA A 303 -14.23 -11.96 -11.93
CA ALA A 303 -15.16 -11.74 -10.81
C ALA A 303 -14.65 -12.37 -9.51
N ALA A 304 -14.16 -13.61 -9.56
CA ALA A 304 -13.53 -14.26 -8.40
C ALA A 304 -12.32 -13.46 -7.88
N THR A 305 -11.50 -12.95 -8.80
CA THR A 305 -10.33 -12.12 -8.45
C THR A 305 -10.75 -10.78 -7.83
N LYS A 306 -11.81 -10.13 -8.34
CA LYS A 306 -12.36 -8.90 -7.74
C LYS A 306 -12.76 -9.12 -6.28
N ILE A 307 -13.50 -10.19 -6.00
CA ILE A 307 -13.92 -10.55 -4.63
C ILE A 307 -12.69 -10.85 -3.75
N GLN A 308 -11.72 -11.59 -4.28
CA GLN A 308 -10.48 -11.90 -3.57
C GLN A 308 -9.70 -10.65 -3.17
N LEU A 309 -9.52 -9.70 -4.09
CA LEU A 309 -8.80 -8.47 -3.79
C LEU A 309 -9.61 -7.54 -2.89
N ALA A 310 -10.93 -7.55 -2.98
CA ALA A 310 -11.79 -6.88 -2.00
C ALA A 310 -11.59 -7.45 -0.59
N CYS A 311 -11.50 -8.78 -0.45
CA CYS A 311 -11.18 -9.42 0.84
C CYS A 311 -9.78 -9.02 1.35
N ALA A 312 -8.79 -8.88 0.47
CA ALA A 312 -7.44 -8.42 0.85
C ALA A 312 -7.44 -6.95 1.32
N LEU A 313 -8.16 -6.06 0.62
CA LEU A 313 -8.32 -4.66 1.03
C LEU A 313 -9.05 -4.53 2.38
N LEU A 314 -10.13 -5.30 2.58
CA LEU A 314 -10.83 -5.37 3.87
C LEU A 314 -9.89 -5.89 4.97
N SER A 315 -9.12 -6.94 4.68
CA SER A 315 -8.13 -7.50 5.60
C SER A 315 -7.13 -6.43 6.04
N ALA A 316 -6.58 -5.65 5.11
CA ALA A 316 -5.66 -4.56 5.41
C ALA A 316 -6.26 -3.48 6.33
N LEU A 317 -7.57 -3.20 6.19
CA LEU A 317 -8.29 -2.25 7.04
C LEU A 317 -8.48 -2.77 8.47
N VAL A 318 -8.85 -4.04 8.64
CA VAL A 318 -9.20 -4.60 9.97
C VAL A 318 -8.01 -5.22 10.71
N ARG A 319 -6.95 -5.62 10.00
CA ARG A 319 -5.78 -6.31 10.56
C ARG A 319 -5.09 -5.45 11.63
N GLY A 320 -5.03 -5.99 12.85
CA GLY A 320 -4.34 -5.34 13.98
C GLY A 320 -4.99 -4.05 14.51
N SER A 321 -6.24 -3.75 14.16
CA SER A 321 -6.91 -2.50 14.55
C SER A 321 -8.33 -2.74 15.06
N GLU A 322 -8.50 -2.88 16.38
CA GLU A 322 -9.83 -3.05 17.00
C GLU A 322 -10.77 -1.86 16.76
N LYS A 323 -10.21 -0.64 16.65
CA LYS A 323 -11.02 0.54 16.29
C LYS A 323 -11.62 0.40 14.88
N ALA A 324 -10.82 -0.06 13.92
CA ALA A 324 -11.30 -0.28 12.55
C ALA A 324 -12.33 -1.41 12.50
N LYS A 325 -12.10 -2.51 13.22
CA LYS A 325 -13.08 -3.60 13.40
C LYS A 325 -14.39 -3.08 13.98
N GLY A 326 -14.33 -2.20 14.97
CA GLY A 326 -15.48 -1.56 15.58
C GLY A 326 -16.31 -0.74 14.61
N VAL A 327 -15.67 0.08 13.77
CA VAL A 327 -16.39 0.84 12.73
C VAL A 327 -16.97 -0.10 11.68
N ALA A 328 -16.21 -1.11 11.22
CA ALA A 328 -16.67 -2.08 10.25
C ALA A 328 -17.86 -2.93 10.74
N ARG A 329 -17.94 -3.23 12.05
CA ARG A 329 -19.10 -3.93 12.67
C ARG A 329 -20.40 -3.15 12.54
N MET A 330 -20.34 -1.82 12.45
CA MET A 330 -21.52 -0.96 12.34
C MET A 330 -21.99 -0.77 10.89
N VAL A 331 -21.30 -1.37 9.91
CA VAL A 331 -21.66 -1.24 8.49
C VAL A 331 -22.84 -2.15 8.18
N VAL A 332 -23.93 -1.54 7.71
CA VAL A 332 -25.11 -2.23 7.18
C VAL A 332 -25.20 -1.97 5.67
N PRO A 333 -24.87 -2.97 4.82
CA PRO A 333 -24.94 -2.80 3.37
C PRO A 333 -26.35 -2.46 2.87
N GLY A 334 -26.45 -1.47 1.98
CA GLY A 334 -27.72 -1.05 1.38
C GLY A 334 -28.50 0.03 2.15
N GLU A 335 -28.07 0.38 3.36
CA GLU A 335 -28.64 1.49 4.12
C GLU A 335 -27.91 2.80 3.84
N ASN A 336 -28.69 3.83 3.47
CA ASN A 336 -28.18 5.18 3.20
C ASN A 336 -28.26 6.11 4.41
N LYS A 337 -28.70 5.61 5.58
CA LYS A 337 -28.86 6.42 6.78
C LYS A 337 -27.60 6.28 7.66
N PRO A 338 -26.99 7.38 8.12
CA PRO A 338 -25.90 7.29 9.09
C PRO A 338 -26.41 6.62 10.39
N PRO A 339 -25.60 5.79 11.05
CA PRO A 339 -26.01 5.06 12.25
C PRO A 339 -26.45 6.06 13.33
N ALA A 340 -27.70 5.93 13.80
CA ALA A 340 -28.17 6.75 14.92
C ALA A 340 -27.53 6.23 16.22
N PRO A 341 -27.04 7.11 17.12
CA PRO A 341 -26.37 6.69 18.35
C PRO A 341 -27.28 5.90 19.32
N ASP A 342 -28.61 5.99 19.15
CA ASP A 342 -29.63 5.34 19.98
C ASP A 342 -30.56 4.40 19.18
N ALA A 343 -30.16 3.93 17.98
CA ALA A 343 -30.96 2.95 17.26
C ALA A 343 -30.96 1.61 18.01
N ASP A 344 -32.14 1.14 18.41
CA ASP A 344 -32.32 -0.20 18.97
C ASP A 344 -31.81 -1.24 17.95
N ALA A 345 -30.90 -2.12 18.40
CA ALA A 345 -30.28 -3.15 17.55
C ALA A 345 -31.29 -4.15 16.95
N ASP A 346 -32.54 -4.11 17.41
CA ASP A 346 -33.63 -5.00 17.01
C ASP A 346 -34.59 -4.38 15.97
N SER A 347 -34.37 -3.15 15.49
CA SER A 347 -35.33 -2.47 14.60
C SER A 347 -34.98 -2.45 13.10
N ASP A 348 -33.79 -2.89 12.69
CA ASP A 348 -33.41 -3.00 11.27
C ASP A 348 -33.28 -4.50 10.88
N ASP A 349 -34.15 -4.97 9.97
CA ASP A 349 -34.12 -6.32 9.39
C ASP A 349 -32.89 -6.55 8.46
N SER A 350 -32.01 -5.55 8.32
CA SER A 350 -30.87 -5.56 7.40
C SER A 350 -29.65 -6.27 8.02
N PRO A 351 -29.04 -7.25 7.34
CA PRO A 351 -27.88 -7.97 7.87
C PRO A 351 -26.63 -7.07 7.93
N ARG A 352 -25.86 -7.16 9.00
CA ARG A 352 -24.56 -6.46 9.11
C ARG A 352 -23.56 -7.02 8.10
N LEU A 353 -22.52 -6.24 7.78
CA LEU A 353 -21.47 -6.66 6.84
C LEU A 353 -20.84 -8.01 7.20
N VAL A 354 -20.59 -8.28 8.48
CA VAL A 354 -20.04 -9.59 8.92
C VAL A 354 -20.95 -10.75 8.50
N SER A 355 -22.27 -10.59 8.64
CA SER A 355 -23.28 -11.60 8.30
C SER A 355 -23.42 -11.75 6.79
N VAL A 356 -23.31 -10.68 6.02
CA VAL A 356 -23.21 -10.74 4.56
C VAL A 356 -22.00 -11.57 4.13
N LEU A 357 -20.82 -11.38 4.76
CA LEU A 357 -19.64 -12.18 4.43
C LEU A 357 -19.80 -13.66 4.82
N ILE A 358 -20.44 -13.96 5.95
CA ILE A 358 -20.77 -15.34 6.35
C ILE A 358 -21.73 -15.96 5.32
N GLY A 359 -22.75 -15.22 4.90
CA GLY A 359 -23.68 -15.62 3.85
C GLY A 359 -22.99 -15.87 2.51
N ASN A 360 -21.99 -15.06 2.15
CA ASN A 360 -21.17 -15.24 0.95
C ASN A 360 -20.34 -16.52 1.01
N VAL A 361 -19.77 -16.87 2.17
CA VAL A 361 -19.09 -18.16 2.35
C VAL A 361 -20.07 -19.31 2.17
N HIS A 362 -21.26 -19.23 2.78
CA HIS A 362 -22.29 -20.25 2.64
C HIS A 362 -22.72 -20.43 1.17
N LEU A 363 -22.97 -19.32 0.47
CA LEU A 363 -23.35 -19.32 -0.94
C LEU A 363 -22.23 -19.93 -1.80
N ALA A 364 -20.98 -19.52 -1.61
CA ALA A 364 -19.85 -20.08 -2.35
C ALA A 364 -19.66 -21.58 -2.11
N LEU A 365 -19.86 -22.05 -0.88
CA LEU A 365 -19.83 -23.48 -0.55
C LEU A 365 -20.93 -24.25 -1.28
N ARG A 366 -22.13 -23.66 -1.44
CA ARG A 366 -23.25 -24.27 -2.18
C ARG A 366 -23.01 -24.30 -3.69
N GLU A 367 -22.48 -23.22 -4.25
CA GLU A 367 -22.30 -23.05 -5.70
C GLU A 367 -21.05 -23.75 -6.27
N ARG A 368 -20.18 -24.35 -5.43
CA ARG A 368 -18.93 -25.03 -5.84
C ARG A 368 -19.11 -26.34 -6.64
N GLY A 369 -20.19 -26.48 -7.42
CA GLY A 369 -20.48 -27.67 -8.23
C GLY A 369 -19.30 -28.15 -9.09
N GLN A 370 -19.39 -29.40 -9.58
CA GLN A 370 -18.26 -30.17 -10.13
C GLN A 370 -17.41 -29.45 -11.20
N ASN A 371 -18.00 -28.57 -12.02
CA ASN A 371 -17.30 -27.92 -13.14
C ASN A 371 -16.77 -26.49 -12.84
N ASN A 372 -17.01 -25.93 -11.66
CA ASN A 372 -16.58 -24.56 -11.31
C ASN A 372 -16.12 -24.42 -9.85
N HIS A 373 -15.72 -25.52 -9.21
CA HIS A 373 -15.41 -25.53 -7.79
C HIS A 373 -14.19 -24.65 -7.44
N ARG A 374 -13.17 -24.55 -8.31
CA ARG A 374 -11.89 -23.89 -7.94
C ARG A 374 -11.97 -22.38 -7.80
N PRO A 375 -12.58 -21.62 -8.74
CA PRO A 375 -12.81 -20.19 -8.52
C PRO A 375 -13.60 -19.91 -7.25
N TRP A 376 -14.57 -20.78 -6.91
CA TRP A 376 -15.30 -20.72 -5.65
C TRP A 376 -14.41 -21.03 -4.45
N ASP A 377 -13.58 -22.08 -4.51
CA ASP A 377 -12.62 -22.43 -3.45
C ASP A 377 -11.65 -21.26 -3.18
N ARG A 378 -11.18 -20.55 -4.22
CA ARG A 378 -10.37 -19.32 -4.08
C ARG A 378 -11.12 -18.19 -3.36
N VAL A 379 -12.39 -17.97 -3.72
CA VAL A 379 -13.24 -16.97 -3.06
C VAL A 379 -13.46 -17.33 -1.59
N ILE A 380 -13.75 -18.60 -1.29
CA ILE A 380 -13.93 -19.10 0.07
C ILE A 380 -12.66 -18.88 0.89
N VAL A 381 -11.49 -19.27 0.37
CA VAL A 381 -10.20 -19.05 1.02
C VAL A 381 -9.99 -17.56 1.34
N SER A 382 -10.32 -16.66 0.40
CA SER A 382 -10.17 -15.21 0.59
C SER A 382 -11.10 -14.65 1.67
N LEU A 383 -12.36 -15.09 1.68
CA LEU A 383 -13.34 -14.73 2.71
C LEU A 383 -12.92 -15.25 4.10
N LEU A 384 -12.44 -16.49 4.18
CA LEU A 384 -11.96 -17.09 5.43
C LEU A 384 -10.71 -16.38 5.98
N MET A 385 -9.80 -15.92 5.11
CA MET A 385 -8.66 -15.10 5.52
C MET A 385 -9.12 -13.76 6.11
N ALA A 386 -10.03 -13.06 5.42
CA ALA A 386 -10.57 -11.78 5.88
C ALA A 386 -11.32 -11.91 7.22
N LEU A 387 -12.18 -12.92 7.35
CA LEU A 387 -12.89 -13.24 8.59
C LEU A 387 -11.92 -13.61 9.70
N SER A 388 -10.86 -14.38 9.42
CA SER A 388 -9.83 -14.71 10.41
C SER A 388 -9.13 -13.47 10.95
N PHE A 389 -8.73 -12.53 10.09
CA PHE A 389 -8.17 -11.26 10.54
C PHE A 389 -9.17 -10.42 11.32
N TRP A 390 -10.44 -10.41 10.92
CA TRP A 390 -11.49 -9.66 11.61
C TRP A 390 -11.76 -10.23 13.01
N MET A 391 -11.90 -11.55 13.15
CA MET A 391 -12.19 -12.21 14.44
C MET A 391 -11.00 -12.24 15.41
N TRP A 392 -9.77 -12.16 14.90
CA TRP A 392 -8.56 -12.23 15.71
C TRP A 392 -8.49 -11.15 16.80
N ASP A 393 -8.37 -11.53 18.07
CA ASP A 393 -8.29 -10.59 19.21
C ASP A 393 -9.44 -9.57 19.24
N SER A 394 -10.64 -10.00 18.86
CA SER A 394 -11.84 -9.14 18.83
C SER A 394 -13.08 -9.87 19.37
N PRO A 395 -13.25 -9.97 20.69
CA PRO A 395 -14.41 -10.61 21.31
C PRO A 395 -15.78 -10.10 20.82
N PRO A 396 -16.00 -8.78 20.63
CA PRO A 396 -17.27 -8.28 20.09
C PRO A 396 -17.54 -8.79 18.67
N SER A 397 -16.51 -8.86 17.83
CA SER A 397 -16.64 -9.40 16.47
C SER A 397 -16.97 -10.89 16.47
N VAL A 398 -16.37 -11.67 17.39
CA VAL A 398 -16.66 -13.10 17.55
C VAL A 398 -18.10 -13.32 18.02
N ARG A 399 -18.60 -12.47 18.93
CA ARG A 399 -20.00 -12.52 19.36
C ARG A 399 -20.93 -12.26 18.17
N ASP A 400 -20.71 -11.19 17.41
CA ASP A 400 -21.54 -10.84 16.25
C ASP A 400 -21.48 -11.94 15.16
N PHE A 401 -20.31 -12.56 14.94
CA PHE A 401 -20.15 -13.70 14.02
C PHE A 401 -21.06 -14.89 14.35
N PHE A 402 -21.36 -15.11 15.64
CA PHE A 402 -22.27 -16.17 16.07
C PHE A 402 -23.72 -15.70 16.28
N GLY A 403 -23.95 -14.40 16.49
CA GLY A 403 -25.25 -13.84 16.89
C GLY A 403 -26.32 -13.82 15.80
N GLU A 404 -25.95 -13.58 14.54
CA GLU A 404 -26.92 -13.43 13.43
C GLU A 404 -27.21 -14.76 12.69
N GLY A 405 -26.72 -15.89 13.23
CA GLY A 405 -26.98 -17.24 12.73
C GLY A 405 -26.10 -17.69 11.55
N GLY A 406 -25.76 -18.98 11.50
CA GLY A 406 -25.10 -19.61 10.34
C GLY A 406 -23.57 -19.75 10.40
N GLY A 407 -22.86 -18.86 11.11
CA GLY A 407 -21.39 -18.87 11.18
C GLY A 407 -20.79 -20.22 11.60
N LEU A 408 -21.35 -20.86 12.64
CA LEU A 408 -20.91 -22.18 13.10
C LEU A 408 -21.14 -23.28 12.04
N GLN A 409 -22.30 -23.30 11.39
CA GLN A 409 -22.64 -24.33 10.39
C GLN A 409 -21.74 -24.22 9.16
N VAL A 410 -21.51 -22.99 8.69
CA VAL A 410 -20.63 -22.68 7.56
C VAL A 410 -19.20 -23.18 7.79
N LEU A 411 -18.69 -23.10 9.02
CA LEU A 411 -17.37 -23.63 9.36
C LEU A 411 -17.37 -25.15 9.54
N MET A 412 -18.42 -25.71 10.16
CA MET A 412 -18.49 -27.15 10.45
C MET A 412 -18.62 -28.01 9.19
N GLU A 413 -19.36 -27.56 8.18
CA GLU A 413 -19.60 -28.33 6.95
C GLU A 413 -18.28 -28.72 6.25
N PRO A 414 -17.35 -27.80 5.92
CA PRO A 414 -16.09 -28.18 5.28
C PRO A 414 -15.15 -29.01 6.17
N ILE A 415 -15.13 -28.74 7.49
CA ILE A 415 -14.22 -29.43 8.43
C ILE A 415 -14.56 -30.92 8.52
N THR A 416 -15.86 -31.23 8.58
CA THR A 416 -16.36 -32.60 8.79
C THR A 416 -16.40 -33.41 7.49
N GLN A 417 -16.39 -32.77 6.33
CA GLN A 417 -16.27 -33.46 5.05
C GLN A 417 -14.90 -34.14 4.89
N THR A 418 -14.89 -35.33 4.29
CA THR A 418 -13.67 -36.14 4.11
C THR A 418 -13.13 -36.14 2.68
N ILE A 419 -13.99 -35.87 1.69
CA ILE A 419 -13.67 -35.94 0.26
C ILE A 419 -14.26 -34.71 -0.44
N GLY A 420 -13.58 -34.25 -1.49
CA GLY A 420 -14.10 -33.26 -2.41
C GLY A 420 -13.99 -31.82 -1.93
N MET A 421 -13.36 -31.55 -0.80
CA MET A 421 -13.10 -30.19 -0.31
C MET A 421 -11.61 -29.83 -0.44
N ASP A 422 -11.31 -28.61 -0.87
CA ASP A 422 -9.94 -28.12 -0.99
C ASP A 422 -9.26 -28.04 0.39
N VAL A 423 -7.96 -28.39 0.44
CA VAL A 423 -7.17 -28.44 1.67
C VAL A 423 -7.15 -27.10 2.41
N LEU A 424 -7.01 -25.99 1.67
CA LEU A 424 -7.00 -24.65 2.23
C LEU A 424 -8.37 -24.30 2.79
N VAL A 425 -9.46 -24.61 2.08
CA VAL A 425 -10.82 -24.36 2.59
C VAL A 425 -11.05 -25.09 3.91
N GLN A 426 -10.77 -26.40 3.97
CA GLN A 426 -10.96 -27.18 5.21
C GLN A 426 -10.11 -26.66 6.37
N GLY A 427 -8.83 -26.41 6.11
CA GLY A 427 -7.89 -26.00 7.14
C GLY A 427 -8.10 -24.58 7.63
N LEU A 428 -8.55 -23.66 6.77
CA LEU A 428 -8.90 -22.30 7.16
C LEU A 428 -10.24 -22.23 7.89
N CYS A 429 -11.23 -23.06 7.55
CA CYS A 429 -12.44 -23.21 8.37
C CYS A 429 -12.09 -23.69 9.78
N ALA A 430 -11.21 -24.69 9.90
CA ALA A 430 -10.74 -25.17 11.20
C ALA A 430 -10.00 -24.04 11.96
N PHE A 431 -9.06 -23.37 11.31
CA PHE A 431 -8.33 -22.26 11.92
C PHE A 431 -9.26 -21.15 12.42
N LEU A 432 -10.21 -20.69 11.59
CA LEU A 432 -11.19 -19.66 11.98
C LEU A 432 -12.09 -20.11 13.13
N LEU A 433 -12.56 -21.37 13.13
CA LEU A 433 -13.32 -21.90 14.26
C LEU A 433 -12.50 -21.90 15.55
N GLY A 434 -11.21 -22.22 15.46
CA GLY A 434 -10.27 -22.16 16.58
C GLY A 434 -10.01 -20.72 17.07
N VAL A 435 -9.89 -19.75 16.14
CA VAL A 435 -9.81 -18.31 16.47
C VAL A 435 -11.08 -17.86 17.20
N CYS A 436 -12.26 -18.21 16.68
CA CYS A 436 -13.53 -17.92 17.33
C CYS A 436 -13.61 -18.58 18.71
N TYR A 437 -13.14 -19.83 18.88
CA TYR A 437 -13.07 -20.45 20.19
C TYR A 437 -12.13 -19.69 21.14
N GLU A 438 -10.95 -19.26 20.69
CA GLU A 438 -9.97 -18.56 21.53
C GLU A 438 -10.44 -17.20 22.02
N PHE A 439 -11.11 -16.43 21.15
CA PHE A 439 -11.52 -15.06 21.45
C PHE A 439 -13.01 -14.92 21.80
N ASN A 440 -13.77 -16.02 21.92
CA ASN A 440 -15.14 -16.00 22.45
C ASN A 440 -15.11 -15.74 23.97
N ARG A 441 -15.10 -14.46 24.35
CA ARG A 441 -15.03 -13.98 25.74
C ARG A 441 -16.28 -13.22 26.18
N GLU A 442 -17.22 -12.98 25.28
CA GLU A 442 -18.47 -12.26 25.54
C GLU A 442 -19.65 -13.21 25.69
N PRO A 443 -20.68 -12.84 26.47
CA PRO A 443 -21.92 -13.60 26.52
C PRO A 443 -22.64 -13.57 25.16
N GLY A 444 -23.20 -14.70 24.76
CA GLY A 444 -23.95 -14.85 23.51
C GLY A 444 -24.60 -16.24 23.42
N GLU A 445 -25.34 -16.50 22.34
CA GLU A 445 -26.01 -17.79 22.14
C GLU A 445 -25.02 -18.96 22.02
N ILE A 446 -23.89 -18.73 21.34
CA ILE A 446 -22.81 -19.68 21.17
C ILE A 446 -21.62 -19.22 22.03
N THR A 447 -21.33 -19.98 23.07
CA THR A 447 -20.26 -19.70 24.04
C THR A 447 -19.12 -20.71 23.90
N ARG A 448 -17.99 -20.50 24.61
CA ARG A 448 -16.93 -21.52 24.69
C ARG A 448 -17.45 -22.86 25.20
N ALA A 449 -18.36 -22.84 26.18
CA ALA A 449 -18.96 -24.05 26.75
C ALA A 449 -19.77 -24.84 25.71
N THR A 450 -20.43 -24.17 24.76
CA THR A 450 -21.16 -24.86 23.69
C THR A 450 -20.25 -25.31 22.54
N LEU A 451 -19.18 -24.55 22.24
CA LEU A 451 -18.19 -24.91 21.21
C LEU A 451 -17.28 -26.07 21.62
N TYR A 452 -16.92 -26.17 22.90
CA TYR A 452 -16.01 -27.20 23.40
C TYR A 452 -16.43 -28.65 23.05
N PRO A 453 -17.67 -29.10 23.32
CA PRO A 453 -18.11 -30.45 22.92
C PRO A 453 -18.23 -30.61 21.40
N ILE A 454 -18.41 -29.54 20.63
CA ILE A 454 -18.41 -29.61 19.16
C ILE A 454 -17.00 -29.91 18.66
N LEU A 455 -15.99 -29.22 19.19
CA LEU A 455 -14.59 -29.44 18.86
C LEU A 455 -14.12 -30.85 19.26
N HIS A 456 -14.47 -31.32 20.45
CA HIS A 456 -13.99 -32.60 20.99
C HIS A 456 -14.79 -33.82 20.51
N SER A 457 -16.12 -33.70 20.43
CA SER A 457 -16.99 -34.86 20.20
C SER A 457 -17.56 -34.93 18.78
N ARG A 458 -17.87 -33.79 18.14
CA ARG A 458 -18.43 -33.79 16.78
C ARG A 458 -17.36 -33.78 15.69
N ILE A 459 -16.33 -32.94 15.87
CA ILE A 459 -15.21 -32.84 14.93
C ILE A 459 -14.10 -33.82 15.33
N GLY A 460 -13.74 -33.83 16.61
CA GLY A 460 -12.60 -34.57 17.12
C GLY A 460 -11.32 -33.73 17.04
N THR A 461 -10.63 -33.60 18.17
CA THR A 461 -9.41 -32.79 18.31
C THR A 461 -8.32 -33.18 17.32
N ASP A 462 -8.11 -34.48 17.10
CA ASP A 462 -7.10 -34.97 16.14
C ASP A 462 -7.45 -34.63 14.69
N VAL A 463 -8.73 -34.73 14.31
CA VAL A 463 -9.20 -34.35 12.98
C VAL A 463 -8.98 -32.87 12.76
N PHE A 464 -9.35 -32.03 13.74
CA PHE A 464 -9.16 -30.59 13.68
C PHE A 464 -7.69 -30.21 13.49
N ILE A 465 -6.79 -30.77 14.31
CA ILE A 465 -5.34 -30.53 14.23
C ILE A 465 -4.81 -31.01 12.88
N SER A 466 -5.23 -32.17 12.39
CA SER A 466 -4.84 -32.71 11.09
C SER A 466 -5.27 -31.80 9.94
N ARG A 467 -6.49 -31.25 9.95
CA ARG A 467 -6.95 -30.28 8.93
C ARG A 467 -6.07 -29.05 8.89
N MET A 468 -5.70 -28.50 10.04
CA MET A 468 -4.77 -27.37 10.10
C MET A 468 -3.35 -27.73 9.63
N ALA A 469 -2.83 -28.90 10.01
CA ALA A 469 -1.48 -29.32 9.64
C ALA A 469 -1.30 -29.40 8.12
N ARG A 470 -2.31 -29.90 7.40
CA ARG A 470 -2.28 -30.03 5.93
C ARG A 470 -2.16 -28.68 5.19
N VAL A 471 -2.61 -27.57 5.76
CA VAL A 471 -2.44 -26.23 5.17
C VAL A 471 -0.96 -25.90 5.00
N ARG A 472 -0.15 -26.22 6.01
CA ARG A 472 1.30 -25.96 5.99
C ARG A 472 2.04 -26.81 4.96
N GLU A 473 1.49 -27.99 4.65
CA GLU A 473 2.06 -28.94 3.71
C GLU A 473 1.68 -28.66 2.25
N ASP A 474 0.67 -27.81 2.01
CA ASP A 474 0.20 -27.44 0.68
C ASP A 474 1.26 -26.64 -0.10
N GLU A 475 1.46 -26.97 -1.39
CA GLU A 475 2.46 -26.31 -2.24
C GLU A 475 2.15 -24.83 -2.46
N ARG A 476 0.86 -24.45 -2.55
CA ARG A 476 0.45 -23.05 -2.69
C ARG A 476 0.82 -22.24 -1.45
N PHE A 477 0.74 -22.85 -0.27
CA PHE A 477 1.14 -22.21 0.99
C PHE A 477 2.66 -22.01 1.09
N LYS A 478 3.46 -22.92 0.53
CA LYS A 478 4.93 -22.82 0.50
C LYS A 478 5.44 -21.83 -0.55
N ALA A 479 4.72 -21.67 -1.66
CA ALA A 479 5.15 -20.87 -2.79
C ALA A 479 4.98 -19.35 -2.60
N VAL A 480 4.12 -18.92 -1.67
CA VAL A 480 3.91 -17.49 -1.40
C VAL A 480 5.07 -16.91 -0.59
N GLY A 481 5.64 -15.81 -1.08
CA GLY A 481 6.71 -15.04 -0.43
C GLY A 481 6.41 -13.53 -0.40
N PRO A 482 7.26 -12.73 0.24
CA PRO A 482 7.06 -11.29 0.39
C PRO A 482 6.97 -10.54 -0.95
N ASP A 483 7.75 -10.98 -1.94
CA ASP A 483 7.79 -10.40 -3.30
C ASP A 483 7.15 -11.33 -4.35
N THR A 484 6.44 -12.39 -3.93
CA THR A 484 5.86 -13.40 -4.83
C THR A 484 4.39 -13.66 -4.47
N PRO A 485 3.51 -12.68 -4.70
CA PRO A 485 2.09 -12.82 -4.38
C PRO A 485 1.33 -13.66 -5.42
N VAL A 486 1.79 -13.64 -6.68
CA VAL A 486 1.20 -14.40 -7.78
C VAL A 486 2.01 -15.66 -7.99
N ILE A 487 1.35 -16.81 -7.81
CA ILE A 487 1.95 -18.13 -8.03
C ILE A 487 1.60 -18.62 -9.43
N PRO A 488 2.39 -19.56 -10.00
CA PRO A 488 2.02 -20.22 -11.25
C PRO A 488 0.60 -20.78 -11.18
N ALA A 489 -0.18 -20.58 -12.25
CA ALA A 489 -1.52 -21.14 -12.35
C ALA A 489 -1.48 -22.67 -12.18
N GLY A 490 -2.44 -23.22 -11.44
CA GLY A 490 -2.53 -24.68 -11.24
C GLY A 490 -1.54 -25.28 -10.24
N LEU A 491 -0.68 -24.49 -9.60
CA LEU A 491 0.32 -25.02 -8.65
C LEU A 491 -0.32 -25.84 -7.53
N GLY A 492 0.15 -27.09 -7.36
CA GLY A 492 -0.34 -28.01 -6.32
C GLY A 492 -1.71 -28.64 -6.62
N LEU A 493 -2.27 -28.43 -7.82
CA LEU A 493 -3.55 -29.00 -8.24
C LEU A 493 -3.30 -30.15 -9.23
N ALA A 494 -3.71 -31.37 -8.87
CA ALA A 494 -3.44 -32.58 -9.65
C ALA A 494 -4.17 -32.64 -11.01
N ASP A 495 -5.25 -31.86 -11.15
CA ASP A 495 -6.17 -31.86 -12.29
C ASP A 495 -5.93 -30.66 -13.26
N GLU A 496 -4.81 -29.94 -13.14
CA GLU A 496 -4.37 -28.90 -14.10
C GLU A 496 -3.12 -29.38 -14.85
N PRO A 497 -2.93 -28.96 -16.12
CA PRO A 497 -1.64 -29.09 -16.76
C PRO A 497 -0.58 -28.38 -15.90
N GLN A 498 0.34 -29.16 -15.35
CA GLN A 498 1.55 -28.65 -14.72
C GLN A 498 2.33 -27.84 -15.76
N PRO A 499 3.15 -26.86 -15.37
CA PRO A 499 3.96 -26.11 -16.31
C PRO A 499 4.75 -27.04 -17.22
N GLU A 500 4.44 -27.03 -18.52
CA GLU A 500 5.24 -27.72 -19.52
C GLU A 500 6.66 -27.12 -19.52
N GLU A 501 7.67 -27.97 -19.70
CA GLU A 501 9.09 -27.59 -19.73
C GLU A 501 9.42 -26.56 -20.84
N ASP A 502 8.49 -26.31 -21.78
CA ASP A 502 8.62 -25.39 -22.92
C ASP A 502 8.21 -23.92 -22.62
N GLY A 503 7.85 -23.57 -21.38
CA GLY A 503 7.92 -22.19 -20.91
C GLY A 503 6.71 -21.27 -21.17
N GLU A 504 5.59 -21.75 -21.70
CA GLU A 504 4.34 -20.98 -21.81
C GLU A 504 3.25 -21.46 -20.83
N VAL A 505 3.41 -21.15 -19.54
CA VAL A 505 2.24 -20.97 -18.65
C VAL A 505 1.95 -19.48 -18.55
N VAL A 506 1.01 -19.00 -19.36
CA VAL A 506 0.68 -17.57 -19.55
C VAL A 506 -0.17 -17.00 -18.38
N GLY A 507 -0.55 -17.81 -17.40
CA GLY A 507 -1.45 -17.42 -16.31
C GLY A 507 -0.82 -17.40 -14.91
N GLY A 508 -1.38 -16.56 -14.03
CA GLY A 508 -1.06 -16.53 -12.59
C GLY A 508 -2.31 -16.70 -11.73
N ASP A 509 -2.12 -17.27 -10.54
CA ASP A 509 -3.15 -17.38 -9.51
C ASP A 509 -2.71 -16.65 -8.24
N VAL A 510 -3.69 -16.13 -7.49
CA VAL A 510 -3.50 -15.72 -6.10
C VAL A 510 -4.40 -16.62 -5.26
N TRP A 511 -3.84 -17.21 -4.21
CA TRP A 511 -4.58 -18.02 -3.23
C TRP A 511 -4.45 -17.46 -1.82
N LEU A 512 -3.23 -17.10 -1.43
CA LEU A 512 -2.90 -16.66 -0.07
C LEU A 512 -2.11 -15.36 -0.12
N GLU A 513 -2.36 -14.49 0.86
CA GLU A 513 -1.55 -13.30 1.10
C GLU A 513 -0.34 -13.67 1.97
N TRP A 514 0.84 -13.12 1.66
CA TRP A 514 2.04 -13.33 2.49
C TRP A 514 1.82 -12.94 3.96
N GLY A 515 1.18 -11.78 4.20
CA GLY A 515 0.83 -11.33 5.55
C GLY A 515 -0.08 -12.31 6.30
N PHE A 516 -1.00 -12.99 5.59
CA PHE A 516 -1.81 -14.06 6.18
C PHE A 516 -1.00 -15.32 6.45
N VAL A 517 -0.10 -15.71 5.55
CA VAL A 517 0.79 -16.87 5.74
C VAL A 517 1.68 -16.68 6.97
N GLU A 518 2.27 -15.50 7.16
CA GLU A 518 3.06 -15.19 8.37
C GLU A 518 2.18 -15.18 9.62
N PHE A 519 1.02 -14.55 9.55
CA PHE A 519 0.03 -14.55 10.62
C PHE A 519 -0.37 -15.98 11.03
N TRP A 520 -0.66 -16.85 10.07
CA TRP A 520 -1.01 -18.24 10.34
C TRP A 520 0.18 -19.00 10.93
N LYS A 521 1.39 -18.87 10.36
CA LYS A 521 2.61 -19.52 10.88
C LYS A 521 2.92 -19.11 12.33
N GLY A 522 2.72 -17.83 12.65
CA GLY A 522 2.95 -17.30 14.00
C GLY A 522 1.92 -17.77 15.04
N ASN A 523 0.71 -18.12 14.62
CA ASN A 523 -0.43 -18.30 15.52
C ASN A 523 -1.09 -19.68 15.49
N ALA A 524 -0.81 -20.54 14.49
CA ALA A 524 -1.46 -21.83 14.35
C ALA A 524 -1.30 -22.73 15.59
N TYR A 525 -0.11 -22.75 16.20
CA TYR A 525 0.15 -23.54 17.41
C TYR A 525 -0.60 -23.00 18.64
N MET A 526 -0.75 -21.68 18.76
CA MET A 526 -1.56 -21.06 19.81
C MET A 526 -3.01 -21.54 19.70
N ILE A 527 -3.57 -21.51 18.49
CA ILE A 527 -4.94 -21.96 18.24
C ILE A 527 -5.10 -23.47 18.49
N GLN A 528 -4.13 -24.29 18.07
CA GLN A 528 -4.15 -25.73 18.36
C GLN A 528 -4.14 -26.04 19.86
N ARG A 529 -3.39 -25.26 20.66
CA ARG A 529 -3.41 -25.41 22.12
C ARG A 529 -4.70 -24.90 22.74
N ALA A 530 -5.22 -23.77 22.25
CA ALA A 530 -6.43 -23.14 22.77
C ALA A 530 -7.60 -24.13 22.79
N ILE A 531 -7.81 -24.86 21.70
CA ILE A 531 -8.94 -25.79 21.60
C ILE A 531 -8.90 -26.94 22.61
N SER A 532 -7.75 -27.28 23.20
CA SER A 532 -7.65 -28.32 24.24
C SER A 532 -7.91 -27.81 25.65
N VAL A 533 -8.00 -26.48 25.84
CA VAL A 533 -8.26 -25.86 27.14
C VAL A 533 -9.75 -25.90 27.43
N ASP A 534 -10.12 -26.47 28.58
CA ASP A 534 -11.50 -26.51 29.06
C ASP A 534 -12.05 -25.06 29.28
N PRO A 535 -13.28 -24.76 28.85
CA PRO A 535 -13.95 -23.49 29.15
C PRO A 535 -13.88 -23.08 30.63
N ASP A 536 -13.99 -24.04 31.55
CA ASP A 536 -13.98 -23.80 32.99
C ASP A 536 -12.56 -23.66 33.57
N ALA A 537 -11.53 -24.11 32.83
CA ALA A 537 -10.14 -23.84 33.19
C ALA A 537 -9.74 -22.37 32.93
N ALA A 538 -10.51 -21.63 32.13
CA ALA A 538 -10.30 -20.19 31.94
C ALA A 538 -10.71 -19.36 33.18
N THR A 539 -11.52 -19.90 34.09
CA THR A 539 -11.98 -19.22 35.31
C THR A 539 -10.85 -18.95 36.31
N SER A 540 -9.71 -19.67 36.24
CA SER A 540 -8.51 -19.35 37.03
C SER A 540 -7.64 -18.24 36.42
N ASN A 541 -7.87 -17.85 35.17
CA ASN A 541 -7.20 -16.72 34.53
C ASN A 541 -7.93 -15.38 34.75
N THR A 542 -9.14 -15.39 35.31
CA THR A 542 -9.88 -14.16 35.63
C THR A 542 -9.17 -13.33 36.70
N SER A 543 -8.49 -13.97 37.67
CA SER A 543 -7.68 -13.25 38.69
C SER A 543 -6.39 -12.66 38.10
N MET A 544 -5.79 -13.32 37.11
CA MET A 544 -4.66 -12.78 36.33
C MET A 544 -5.12 -11.68 35.37
N ASN A 545 -6.36 -11.74 34.86
CA ASN A 545 -6.96 -10.69 34.06
C ASN A 545 -7.31 -9.45 34.87
N GLU A 546 -7.69 -9.55 36.14
CA GLU A 546 -7.85 -8.39 37.03
C GLU A 546 -6.50 -7.69 37.29
N GLU A 547 -5.45 -8.44 37.65
CA GLU A 547 -4.11 -7.86 37.83
C GLU A 547 -3.52 -7.29 36.54
N THR A 548 -3.72 -7.96 35.39
CA THR A 548 -3.26 -7.42 34.09
C THR A 548 -4.13 -6.28 33.59
N THR A 549 -5.44 -6.22 33.89
CA THR A 549 -6.28 -5.05 33.57
C THR A 549 -5.94 -3.86 34.47
N GLU A 550 -5.60 -4.08 35.74
CA GLU A 550 -5.05 -3.03 36.61
C GLU A 550 -3.67 -2.56 36.16
N LEU A 551 -2.80 -3.47 35.71
CA LEU A 551 -1.51 -3.15 35.12
C LEU A 551 -1.69 -2.39 33.79
N ILE A 552 -2.63 -2.78 32.94
CA ILE A 552 -2.95 -2.08 31.69
C ILE A 552 -3.53 -0.69 32.02
N ARG A 553 -4.34 -0.55 33.07
CA ARG A 553 -4.86 0.74 33.51
C ARG A 553 -3.73 1.65 33.99
N SER A 554 -2.81 1.13 34.80
CA SER A 554 -1.66 1.89 35.29
C SER A 554 -0.68 2.24 34.17
N LEU A 555 -0.43 1.34 33.22
CA LEU A 555 0.37 1.60 32.04
C LEU A 555 -0.28 2.65 31.13
N LYS A 556 -1.60 2.59 30.91
CA LYS A 556 -2.32 3.62 30.14
C LYS A 556 -2.28 4.99 30.81
N GLU A 557 -2.38 5.04 32.13
CA GLU A 557 -2.25 6.26 32.92
C GLU A 557 -0.83 6.83 32.82
N SER A 558 0.19 5.97 32.93
CA SER A 558 1.60 6.32 32.73
C SER A 558 1.90 6.79 31.31
N ILE A 559 1.28 6.21 30.29
CA ILE A 559 1.41 6.65 28.90
C ILE A 559 0.77 8.02 28.70
N ARG A 560 -0.36 8.32 29.37
CA ARG A 560 -0.98 9.66 29.31
C ARG A 560 -0.11 10.72 29.97
N THR A 561 0.46 10.44 31.13
CA THR A 561 1.38 11.38 31.79
C THR A 561 2.64 11.58 30.95
N GLN A 562 3.24 10.51 30.43
CA GLN A 562 4.39 10.61 29.52
C GLN A 562 4.05 11.36 28.22
N ALA A 563 2.85 11.17 27.65
CA ALA A 563 2.42 11.91 26.47
C ALA A 563 2.29 13.42 26.76
N GLY A 564 1.75 13.79 27.93
CA GLY A 564 1.70 15.19 28.37
C GLY A 564 3.08 15.79 28.62
N GLU A 565 4.02 15.02 29.18
CA GLU A 565 5.41 15.44 29.34
C GLU A 565 6.10 15.62 27.98
N ILE A 566 5.88 14.72 27.03
CA ILE A 566 6.39 14.84 25.66
C ILE A 566 5.83 16.10 25.01
N GLU A 567 4.53 16.37 25.13
CA GLU A 567 3.91 17.58 24.57
C GLU A 567 4.53 18.85 25.19
N SER A 568 4.71 18.87 26.51
CA SER A 568 5.38 19.97 27.21
C SER A 568 6.84 20.16 26.76
N LEU A 569 7.60 19.07 26.66
CA LEU A 569 8.99 19.10 26.17
C LEU A 569 9.08 19.53 24.71
N THR A 570 8.11 19.14 23.88
CA THR A 570 8.04 19.54 22.46
C THR A 570 7.72 21.03 22.34
N GLU A 571 6.84 21.56 23.20
CA GLU A 571 6.56 22.99 23.28
C GLU A 571 7.79 23.78 23.75
N GLN A 572 8.50 23.27 24.77
CA GLN A 572 9.76 23.85 25.25
C GLN A 572 10.86 23.83 24.17
N LEU A 573 11.01 22.72 23.46
CA LEU A 573 11.91 22.63 22.31
C LEU A 573 11.51 23.64 21.23
N GLY A 574 10.22 23.78 20.92
CA GLY A 574 9.72 24.79 19.98
C GLY A 574 10.10 26.22 20.37
N LYS A 575 9.97 26.57 21.66
CA LYS A 575 10.39 27.87 22.22
C LYS A 575 11.90 28.08 22.09
N LEU A 576 12.71 27.12 22.54
CA LEU A 576 14.17 27.19 22.42
C LEU A 576 14.66 27.25 20.97
N THR A 577 13.94 26.59 20.04
CA THR A 577 14.27 26.61 18.62
C THR A 577 14.01 27.99 18.02
N LYS A 578 12.90 28.64 18.39
CA LYS A 578 12.62 30.04 18.01
C LYS A 578 13.67 31.00 18.58
N GLU A 579 14.01 30.88 19.86
CA GLU A 579 15.06 31.71 20.48
C GLU A 579 16.42 31.52 19.80
N ARG A 580 16.78 30.28 19.45
CA ARG A 580 18.01 29.98 18.69
C ARG A 580 18.00 30.63 17.30
N ASP A 581 16.86 30.61 16.61
CA ASP A 581 16.76 31.17 15.26
C ASP A 581 16.76 32.71 15.30
N GLU A 582 16.16 33.32 16.32
CA GLU A 582 16.29 34.75 16.63
C GLU A 582 17.73 35.14 16.94
N LEU A 583 18.45 34.35 17.76
CA LEU A 583 19.87 34.54 18.07
C LEU A 583 20.75 34.45 16.81
N LYS A 584 20.48 33.48 15.92
CA LYS A 584 21.19 33.37 14.63
C LYS A 584 20.91 34.56 13.72
N GLY A 585 19.67 35.05 13.68
CA GLY A 585 19.30 36.26 12.96
C GLY A 585 20.04 37.49 13.48
N ALA A 586 20.12 37.65 14.80
CA ALA A 586 20.89 38.72 15.44
C ALA A 586 22.40 38.60 15.15
N GLN A 587 22.97 37.40 15.19
CA GLN A 587 24.38 37.17 14.84
C GLN A 587 24.69 37.50 13.38
N ALA A 588 23.77 37.20 12.45
CA ALA A 588 23.93 37.59 11.04
C ALA A 588 23.94 39.12 10.86
N GLN A 589 23.07 39.84 11.59
CA GLN A 589 23.07 41.31 11.60
C GLN A 589 24.36 41.90 12.20
N VAL A 590 24.88 41.32 13.28
CA VAL A 590 26.18 41.74 13.85
C VAL A 590 27.31 41.55 12.83
N GLY A 591 27.33 40.44 12.10
CA GLY A 591 28.31 40.19 11.03
C GLY A 591 28.22 41.20 9.88
N GLU A 592 27.02 41.66 9.51
CA GLU A 592 26.86 42.74 8.53
C GLU A 592 27.35 44.08 9.07
N VAL A 593 27.04 44.42 10.33
CA VAL A 593 27.53 45.65 10.97
C VAL A 593 29.05 45.67 11.05
N GLU A 594 29.71 44.54 11.34
CA GLU A 594 31.17 44.44 11.32
C GLU A 594 31.76 44.66 9.92
N LYS A 595 31.12 44.14 8.86
CA LYS A 595 31.53 44.41 7.47
C LYS A 595 31.41 45.88 7.11
N ILE A 596 30.28 46.52 7.45
CA ILE A 596 30.05 47.95 7.20
C ILE A 596 31.08 48.78 7.96
N ARG A 597 31.36 48.44 9.22
CA ARG A 597 32.37 49.13 10.03
C ARG A 597 33.76 49.05 9.38
N LYS A 598 34.13 47.87 8.87
CA LYS A 598 35.43 47.69 8.21
C LYS A 598 35.53 48.49 6.90
N GLN A 599 34.47 48.52 6.10
CA GLN A 599 34.39 49.37 4.90
C GLN A 599 34.52 50.86 5.24
N LEU A 600 33.85 51.31 6.31
CA LEU A 600 33.93 52.69 6.76
C LEU A 600 35.34 53.06 7.28
N GLU A 601 36.03 52.13 7.97
CA GLU A 601 37.40 52.32 8.41
C GLU A 601 38.38 52.40 7.22
N GLU A 602 38.18 51.60 6.17
CA GLU A 602 38.94 51.64 4.92
C GLU A 602 38.72 52.96 4.16
N GLU A 603 37.46 53.38 3.97
CA GLU A 603 37.14 54.68 3.35
C GLU A 603 37.72 55.85 4.13
N ARG A 604 37.64 55.80 5.47
CA ARG A 604 38.18 56.87 6.32
C ARG A 604 39.70 56.93 6.22
N ALA A 605 40.40 55.79 6.14
CA ALA A 605 41.83 55.76 5.91
C ALA A 605 42.20 56.35 4.53
N GLU A 606 41.43 56.04 3.48
CA GLU A 606 41.64 56.57 2.14
C GLU A 606 41.41 58.10 2.08
N HIS A 607 40.34 58.59 2.72
CA HIS A 607 40.07 60.02 2.84
C HIS A 607 41.17 60.75 3.62
N THR A 608 41.68 60.16 4.69
CA THR A 608 42.78 60.75 5.47
C THR A 608 44.06 60.85 4.63
N ALA A 609 44.38 59.80 3.87
CA ALA A 609 45.51 59.81 2.94
C ALA A 609 45.36 60.86 1.83
N LYS A 610 44.16 61.03 1.25
CA LYS A 610 43.87 62.09 0.27
C LYS A 610 44.02 63.49 0.87
N ILE A 611 43.58 63.71 2.11
CA ILE A 611 43.76 65.00 2.80
C ILE A 611 45.24 65.29 3.03
N ASP A 612 46.03 64.30 3.45
CA ASP A 612 47.48 64.46 3.64
C ASP A 612 48.20 64.70 2.31
N GLN A 613 47.76 64.06 1.22
CA GLN A 613 48.28 64.32 -0.12
C GLN A 613 47.98 65.77 -0.57
N MET A 614 46.72 66.22 -0.45
CA MET A 614 46.36 67.60 -0.78
C MET A 614 47.09 68.63 0.10
N ARG A 615 47.37 68.31 1.37
CA ARG A 615 48.19 69.17 2.24
C ARG A 615 49.61 69.27 1.72
N LYS A 616 50.24 68.15 1.31
CA LYS A 616 51.58 68.16 0.73
C LYS A 616 51.62 68.92 -0.59
N GLU A 617 50.66 68.71 -1.48
CA GLU A 617 50.55 69.45 -2.76
C GLU A 617 50.41 70.96 -2.50
N ARG A 618 49.61 71.36 -1.51
CA ARG A 618 49.48 72.76 -1.10
C ARG A 618 50.75 73.33 -0.45
N GLU A 619 51.47 72.54 0.33
CA GLU A 619 52.78 72.94 0.90
C GLU A 619 53.86 73.08 -0.20
N GLU A 620 53.79 72.26 -1.25
CA GLU A 620 54.66 72.37 -2.43
C GLU A 620 54.30 73.58 -3.29
N GLU A 621 53.01 73.88 -3.51
CA GLU A 621 52.57 75.11 -4.19
C GLU A 621 53.00 76.38 -3.43
N VAL A 622 52.93 76.38 -2.10
CA VAL A 622 53.38 77.51 -1.26
C VAL A 622 54.91 77.67 -1.25
N ARG A 623 55.69 76.63 -1.58
CA ARG A 623 57.15 76.74 -1.76
C ARG A 623 57.58 77.22 -3.15
N LEU A 624 56.67 77.23 -4.12
CA LEU A 624 56.91 77.64 -5.51
C LEU A 624 56.49 79.09 -5.81
N PHE A 625 55.92 79.79 -4.82
CA PHE A 625 55.69 81.25 -4.80
C PHE A 625 56.66 81.91 -3.80
#